data_AF-A0A844YUX6-F1
#
_entry.id   AF-A0A844YUX6-F1
#
_cell.length_a   1.000
_cell.length_b   1.000
_cell.length_c   1.000
_cell.angle_alpha   90.00
_cell.angle_beta   90.00
_cell.angle_gamma   90.00
#
_symmetry.space_group_name_H-M   'P 1'
#
loop_
_entity.id
_entity.type
_entity.pdbx_description
1 polymer ?
#
loop_
_entity_poly.entity_id
_entity_poly.type
_entity_poly.pdbx_seq_one_letter_code
_entity_poly.pdbx_strand_id
1 'polypeptide(L)'
;MIIQCPACATRYAVPDSAIGAEGRTVRCAKCRHSWFQDGPTLAEEAPVVAEPVPAPVAAPPPPPPPPPPPPPPPPPAPVADAQAEPDLPAMPPRASLRVPPPQDDDGPSAFDAGPPFRPRRNWLKVWTYAAVIFALFASGIVFAVSYWGLPDWVPVSRPDFAVAEPDLQLDFPIDQQAKRQIAGIEIFEVNGTITNIGSTAHTVPPILVVLRDARGRNVWSKEIMPAKASLGPGESLNVNQVFTDQVPRAARMAEFGWKQQ
;
A
#
# COMPACT_ATOMS: atom_id res chain seq x y z
N MET A 1 15.93 -21.54 -13.43
CA MET A 1 17.15 -21.85 -14.23
C MET A 1 18.08 -22.85 -13.53
N ILE A 2 18.94 -23.56 -14.28
CA ILE A 2 20.08 -24.34 -13.72
C ILE A 2 21.38 -23.59 -14.03
N ILE A 3 22.20 -23.35 -13.01
CA ILE A 3 23.52 -22.69 -13.14
C ILE A 3 24.65 -23.68 -12.81
N GLN A 4 25.81 -23.52 -13.43
CA GLN A 4 26.96 -24.40 -13.24
C GLN A 4 28.19 -23.61 -12.78
N CYS A 5 28.85 -24.07 -11.73
CA CYS A 5 30.08 -23.43 -11.26
C CYS A 5 31.23 -23.66 -12.26
N PRO A 6 31.93 -22.60 -12.73
CA PRO A 6 33.02 -22.75 -13.70
C PRO A 6 34.26 -23.44 -13.12
N ALA A 7 34.47 -23.37 -11.80
CA ALA A 7 35.67 -23.91 -11.16
C ALA A 7 35.58 -25.41 -10.80
N CYS A 8 34.38 -25.97 -10.61
CA CYS A 8 34.23 -27.37 -10.16
C CYS A 8 33.06 -28.12 -10.82
N ALA A 9 32.43 -27.52 -11.84
CA ALA A 9 31.33 -28.09 -12.62
C ALA A 9 30.09 -28.55 -11.82
N THR A 10 29.95 -28.12 -10.56
CA THR A 10 28.77 -28.45 -9.75
C THR A 10 27.55 -27.66 -10.24
N ARG A 11 26.41 -28.33 -10.39
CA ARG A 11 25.15 -27.76 -10.91
C ARG A 11 24.20 -27.43 -9.76
N TYR A 12 23.53 -26.27 -9.84
CA TYR A 12 22.54 -25.81 -8.87
C TYR A 12 21.25 -25.41 -9.57
N ALA A 13 20.11 -25.89 -9.08
CA ALA A 13 18.80 -25.40 -9.50
C ALA A 13 18.48 -24.12 -8.70
N VAL A 14 18.34 -22.99 -9.38
CA VAL A 14 18.11 -21.68 -8.76
C VAL A 14 16.88 -21.03 -9.43
N PRO A 15 15.91 -20.52 -8.65
CA PRO A 15 14.78 -19.80 -9.21
C PRO A 15 15.24 -18.51 -9.89
N ASP A 16 14.63 -18.17 -11.02
CA ASP A 16 15.06 -17.04 -11.86
C ASP A 16 14.97 -15.70 -11.14
N SER A 17 14.00 -15.57 -10.22
CA SER A 17 13.85 -14.42 -9.32
C SER A 17 15.04 -14.20 -8.38
N ALA A 18 15.84 -15.22 -8.07
CA ALA A 18 17.00 -15.09 -7.18
C ALA A 18 18.24 -14.51 -7.89
N ILE A 19 18.32 -14.62 -9.22
CA ILE A 19 19.37 -13.98 -10.03
C ILE A 19 18.90 -12.59 -10.48
N GLY A 20 17.62 -12.45 -10.86
CA GLY A 20 17.07 -11.19 -11.35
C GLY A 20 17.50 -10.88 -12.80
N ALA A 21 16.80 -9.97 -13.47
CA ALA A 21 17.03 -9.65 -14.89
C ALA A 21 18.41 -9.00 -15.17
N GLU A 22 18.94 -8.25 -14.20
CA GLU A 22 20.25 -7.57 -14.29
C GLU A 22 21.44 -8.52 -14.06
N GLY A 23 21.19 -9.79 -13.72
CA GLY A 23 22.21 -10.72 -13.26
C GLY A 23 22.65 -10.49 -11.81
N ARG A 24 23.36 -11.47 -11.24
CA ARG A 24 23.87 -11.41 -9.86
C ARG A 24 25.17 -12.17 -9.70
N THR A 25 26.03 -11.68 -8.82
CA THR A 25 27.19 -12.46 -8.35
C THR A 25 26.72 -13.60 -7.46
N VAL A 26 27.11 -14.83 -7.82
CA VAL A 26 26.80 -16.06 -7.09
C VAL A 26 28.08 -16.72 -6.60
N ARG A 27 27.98 -17.47 -5.49
CA ARG A 27 29.12 -18.19 -4.89
C ARG A 27 28.82 -19.68 -4.81
N CYS A 28 29.74 -20.51 -5.28
CA CYS A 28 29.60 -21.96 -5.21
C CYS A 28 29.67 -22.45 -3.75
N ALA A 29 28.73 -23.30 -3.33
CA ALA A 29 28.76 -23.90 -2.00
C ALA A 29 29.87 -24.97 -1.84
N LYS A 30 30.32 -25.59 -2.95
CA LYS A 30 31.33 -26.66 -2.94
C LYS A 30 32.77 -26.13 -2.91
N CYS A 31 33.15 -25.24 -3.82
CA CYS A 31 34.52 -24.72 -3.94
C CYS A 31 34.68 -23.25 -3.54
N ARG A 32 33.60 -22.57 -3.11
CA ARG A 32 33.58 -21.17 -2.67
C ARG A 32 33.98 -20.13 -3.73
N HIS A 33 34.17 -20.53 -4.98
CA HIS A 33 34.42 -19.62 -6.10
C HIS A 33 33.19 -18.74 -6.37
N SER A 34 33.41 -17.43 -6.53
CA SER A 34 32.39 -16.44 -6.86
C SER A 34 32.50 -16.01 -8.31
N TRP A 35 31.39 -16.05 -9.05
CA TRP A 35 31.30 -15.59 -10.43
C TRP A 35 30.00 -14.82 -10.66
N PHE A 36 29.96 -14.02 -11.73
CA PHE A 36 28.75 -13.30 -12.11
C PHE A 36 27.88 -14.19 -13.01
N GLN A 37 26.59 -14.28 -12.69
CA GLN A 37 25.62 -15.00 -13.49
C GLN A 37 24.67 -13.99 -14.11
N ASP A 38 24.61 -13.95 -15.43
CA ASP A 38 23.65 -13.13 -16.16
C ASP A 38 22.22 -13.59 -15.86
N GLY A 39 21.33 -12.61 -15.77
CA GLY A 39 19.89 -12.87 -15.65
C GLY A 39 19.36 -13.56 -16.91
N PRO A 40 18.19 -14.22 -16.83
CA PRO A 40 17.51 -14.62 -18.06
C PRO A 40 17.29 -13.37 -18.90
N THR A 41 17.95 -13.30 -20.05
CA THR A 41 17.70 -12.25 -21.04
C THR A 41 16.22 -12.31 -21.39
N LEU A 42 15.48 -11.25 -21.03
CA LEU A 42 14.22 -10.90 -21.68
C LEU A 42 14.56 -10.45 -23.11
N ALA A 43 15.09 -11.38 -23.91
CA ALA A 43 15.23 -11.21 -25.34
C ALA A 43 13.82 -11.22 -25.88
N GLU A 44 13.33 -10.02 -26.17
CA GLU A 44 12.53 -9.67 -27.34
C GLU A 44 11.75 -10.87 -27.89
N GLU A 45 10.48 -10.96 -27.49
CA GLU A 45 9.47 -11.77 -28.18
C GLU A 45 9.52 -11.41 -29.67
N ALA A 46 10.22 -12.23 -30.45
CA ALA A 46 9.85 -12.48 -31.83
C ALA A 46 8.36 -12.87 -31.81
N PRO A 47 7.52 -12.32 -32.72
CA PRO A 47 6.09 -12.53 -32.65
C PRO A 47 5.82 -14.01 -32.93
N VAL A 48 5.54 -14.76 -31.86
CA VAL A 48 5.07 -16.13 -31.98
C VAL A 48 3.63 -16.04 -32.48
N VAL A 49 3.43 -16.53 -33.69
CA VAL A 49 2.13 -16.75 -34.31
C VAL A 49 1.20 -17.41 -33.28
N ALA A 50 0.06 -16.77 -33.02
CA ALA A 50 -0.96 -17.24 -32.10
C ALA A 50 -1.52 -18.59 -32.58
N GLU A 51 -1.07 -19.67 -31.96
CA GLU A 51 -1.72 -20.98 -31.99
C GLU A 51 -2.66 -21.06 -30.78
N PRO A 52 -3.93 -21.50 -30.94
CA PRO A 52 -4.94 -21.34 -29.90
C PRO A 52 -4.67 -22.26 -28.70
N VAL A 53 -4.60 -21.63 -27.52
CA VAL A 53 -4.49 -22.26 -26.20
C VAL A 53 -5.73 -23.13 -25.92
N PRO A 54 -5.60 -24.43 -25.58
CA PRO A 54 -6.72 -25.19 -25.05
C PRO A 54 -7.08 -24.69 -23.63
N ALA A 55 -8.38 -24.56 -23.38
CA ALA A 55 -9.00 -23.98 -22.20
C ALA A 55 -8.44 -24.53 -20.85
N PRO A 56 -8.42 -23.70 -19.80
CA PRO A 56 -8.00 -24.15 -18.48
C PRO A 56 -9.04 -25.11 -17.91
N VAL A 57 -8.62 -26.34 -17.62
CA VAL A 57 -9.41 -27.28 -16.83
C VAL A 57 -9.46 -26.74 -15.40
N ALA A 58 -10.66 -26.41 -14.94
CA ALA A 58 -10.91 -25.98 -13.57
C ALA A 58 -10.42 -27.04 -12.58
N ALA A 59 -9.58 -26.62 -11.63
CA ALA A 59 -9.22 -27.45 -10.48
C ALA A 59 -10.49 -27.68 -9.62
N PRO A 60 -10.71 -28.90 -9.08
CA PRO A 60 -11.83 -29.14 -8.18
C PRO A 60 -11.66 -28.35 -6.87
N PRO A 61 -12.75 -27.91 -6.23
CA PRO A 61 -12.67 -27.19 -4.97
C PRO A 61 -12.08 -28.08 -3.85
N PRO A 62 -11.38 -27.49 -2.87
CA PRO A 62 -10.84 -28.23 -1.74
C PRO A 62 -11.98 -28.86 -0.91
N PRO A 63 -11.77 -30.05 -0.30
CA PRO A 63 -12.77 -30.68 0.54
C PRO A 63 -13.06 -29.83 1.79
N PRO A 64 -14.28 -29.88 2.34
CA PRO A 64 -14.64 -29.14 3.54
C PRO A 64 -13.84 -29.63 4.76
N PRO A 65 -13.56 -28.75 5.74
CA PRO A 65 -12.88 -29.13 6.96
C PRO A 65 -13.72 -30.14 7.77
N PRO A 66 -13.08 -31.06 8.51
CA PRO A 66 -13.79 -32.01 9.35
C PRO A 66 -14.54 -31.29 10.50
N PRO A 67 -15.69 -31.83 10.95
CA PRO A 67 -16.45 -31.25 12.04
C PRO A 67 -15.64 -31.28 13.36
N PRO A 68 -15.88 -30.31 14.26
CA PRO A 68 -15.22 -30.28 15.56
C PRO A 68 -15.61 -31.50 16.41
N PRO A 69 -14.70 -31.99 17.28
CA PRO A 69 -15.01 -33.11 18.17
C PRO A 69 -16.09 -32.71 19.19
N PRO A 70 -16.93 -33.67 19.62
CA PRO A 70 -17.99 -33.41 20.60
C PRO A 70 -17.40 -33.00 21.96
N PRO A 71 -18.13 -32.20 22.75
CA PRO A 71 -17.71 -31.80 24.09
C PRO A 71 -17.64 -33.01 25.04
N PRO A 72 -16.73 -32.99 26.03
CA PRO A 72 -16.64 -34.06 27.03
C PRO A 72 -17.89 -34.09 27.92
N PRO A 73 -18.28 -35.27 28.44
CA PRO A 73 -19.43 -35.40 29.30
C PRO A 73 -19.21 -34.73 30.67
N PRO A 74 -20.29 -34.24 31.32
CA PRO A 74 -20.20 -33.65 32.65
C PRO A 74 -19.81 -34.69 33.72
N PRO A 75 -19.14 -34.26 34.81
CA PRO A 75 -18.79 -35.15 35.92
C PRO A 75 -20.05 -35.64 36.66
N PRO A 76 -20.01 -36.85 37.25
CA PRO A 76 -21.15 -37.38 38.00
C PRO A 76 -21.38 -36.59 39.29
N ALA A 77 -22.66 -36.38 39.62
CA ALA A 77 -23.10 -35.82 40.89
C ALA A 77 -22.70 -36.74 42.06
N PRO A 78 -22.35 -36.19 43.24
CA PRO A 78 -22.07 -37.00 44.41
C PRO A 78 -23.36 -37.66 44.89
N VAL A 79 -23.28 -38.96 45.10
CA VAL A 79 -24.29 -39.78 45.80
C VAL A 79 -24.28 -39.36 47.27
N ALA A 80 -25.41 -38.86 47.77
CA ALA A 80 -25.61 -38.62 49.19
C ALA A 80 -26.01 -39.94 49.84
N ASP A 81 -25.08 -40.52 50.59
CA ASP A 81 -25.35 -41.66 51.49
C ASP A 81 -26.34 -41.26 52.57
N ALA A 82 -27.41 -42.07 52.68
CA ALA A 82 -28.34 -42.03 53.79
C ALA A 82 -27.66 -42.60 55.04
N GLN A 83 -27.52 -41.80 56.10
CA GLN A 83 -27.20 -42.30 57.43
C GLN A 83 -28.09 -41.67 58.50
N ALA A 84 -28.97 -42.54 58.99
CA ALA A 84 -29.40 -42.74 60.38
C ALA A 84 -29.66 -41.52 61.27
N GLU A 85 -30.95 -41.31 61.54
CA GLU A 85 -31.52 -40.49 62.60
C GLU A 85 -31.21 -41.12 63.98
N PRO A 86 -30.55 -40.43 64.92
CA PRO A 86 -30.44 -40.87 66.29
C PRO A 86 -31.54 -40.25 67.16
N ASP A 87 -32.26 -41.12 67.84
CA ASP A 87 -33.18 -40.78 68.94
C ASP A 87 -32.44 -40.00 70.04
N LEU A 88 -32.89 -38.78 70.33
CA LEU A 88 -32.35 -37.94 71.39
C LEU A 88 -33.33 -37.86 72.58
N PRO A 89 -32.86 -38.05 73.83
CA PRO A 89 -33.71 -37.85 75.00
C PRO A 89 -33.96 -36.35 75.28
N ALA A 90 -35.15 -36.05 75.80
CA ALA A 90 -35.62 -34.70 76.09
C ALA A 90 -34.72 -33.95 77.09
N MET A 91 -34.24 -32.77 76.68
CA MET A 91 -33.39 -31.89 77.48
C MET A 91 -34.24 -30.78 78.14
N PRO A 92 -33.94 -30.33 79.37
CA PRO A 92 -34.72 -29.28 80.06
C PRO A 92 -34.55 -27.90 79.41
N PRO A 93 -35.49 -26.95 79.67
CA PRO A 93 -35.48 -25.65 79.00
C PRO A 93 -34.22 -24.85 79.37
N ARG A 94 -33.41 -24.52 78.35
CA ARG A 94 -32.27 -23.62 78.47
C ARG A 94 -32.77 -22.21 78.74
N ALA A 95 -32.28 -21.60 79.83
CA ALA A 95 -32.39 -20.17 80.05
C ALA A 95 -31.82 -19.43 78.83
N SER A 96 -32.56 -18.43 78.35
CA SER A 96 -32.21 -17.61 77.20
C SER A 96 -30.90 -16.86 77.46
N LEU A 97 -29.80 -17.38 76.93
CA LEU A 97 -28.62 -16.57 76.68
C LEU A 97 -29.03 -15.48 75.70
N ARG A 98 -28.95 -14.22 76.13
CA ARG A 98 -29.17 -13.05 75.30
C ARG A 98 -28.11 -13.06 74.20
N VAL A 99 -28.48 -13.54 73.02
CA VAL A 99 -27.68 -13.41 71.80
C VAL A 99 -27.61 -11.90 71.49
N PRO A 100 -26.42 -11.27 71.48
CA PRO A 100 -26.31 -9.89 71.02
C PRO A 100 -26.78 -9.82 69.55
N PRO A 101 -27.40 -8.71 69.12
CA PRO A 101 -27.85 -8.57 67.74
C PRO A 101 -26.68 -8.80 66.79
N PRO A 102 -26.91 -9.44 65.62
CA PRO A 102 -25.87 -9.61 64.61
C PRO A 102 -25.31 -8.23 64.28
N GLN A 103 -24.00 -8.06 64.47
CA GLN A 103 -23.32 -6.90 63.93
C GLN A 103 -23.18 -7.18 62.44
N ASP A 104 -23.84 -6.38 61.62
CA ASP A 104 -23.65 -6.37 60.17
C ASP A 104 -22.24 -5.82 59.88
N ASP A 105 -21.24 -6.68 60.04
CA ASP A 105 -19.90 -6.43 59.53
C ASP A 105 -19.94 -6.64 58.01
N ASP A 106 -20.44 -5.64 57.28
CA ASP A 106 -20.38 -5.53 55.81
C ASP A 106 -18.94 -5.29 55.29
N GLY A 107 -17.94 -5.67 56.09
CA GLY A 107 -16.53 -5.62 55.72
C GLY A 107 -16.10 -6.92 55.04
N PRO A 108 -15.08 -6.87 54.17
CA PRO A 108 -14.50 -8.10 53.62
C PRO A 108 -14.01 -8.99 54.76
N SER A 109 -14.50 -10.22 54.80
CA SER A 109 -14.17 -11.20 55.81
C SER A 109 -12.68 -11.57 55.72
N ALA A 110 -12.04 -11.87 56.85
CA ALA A 110 -10.67 -12.36 56.89
C ALA A 110 -10.48 -13.71 56.14
N PHE A 111 -11.58 -14.33 55.75
CA PHE A 111 -11.65 -15.57 54.97
C PHE A 111 -12.09 -15.36 53.52
N ASP A 112 -12.32 -14.11 53.08
CA ASP A 112 -12.61 -13.83 51.67
C ASP A 112 -11.38 -14.11 50.80
N ALA A 113 -11.56 -15.00 49.83
CA ALA A 113 -10.51 -15.45 48.92
C ALA A 113 -10.17 -14.34 47.90
N GLY A 114 -9.36 -13.37 48.32
CA GLY A 114 -8.74 -12.38 47.43
C GLY A 114 -7.47 -12.94 46.76
N PRO A 115 -7.23 -12.68 45.46
CA PRO A 115 -5.98 -13.09 44.81
C PRO A 115 -4.79 -12.39 45.51
N PRO A 116 -3.66 -13.12 45.75
CA PRO A 116 -2.53 -12.60 46.53
C PRO A 116 -1.82 -11.42 45.87
N PHE A 117 -2.04 -11.20 44.57
CA PHE A 117 -1.46 -10.10 43.81
C PHE A 117 -2.56 -9.31 43.09
N ARG A 118 -2.82 -8.09 43.57
CA ARG A 118 -3.57 -7.12 42.79
C ARG A 118 -2.69 -6.70 41.60
N PRO A 119 -3.16 -6.79 40.34
CA PRO A 119 -2.40 -6.30 39.21
C PRO A 119 -2.09 -4.82 39.44
N ARG A 120 -0.79 -4.51 39.54
CA ARG A 120 -0.30 -3.18 39.95
C ARG A 120 -0.68 -2.07 38.95
N ARG A 121 -1.06 -2.46 37.73
CA ARG A 121 -1.44 -1.56 36.63
C ARG A 121 -2.74 -2.02 36.00
N ASN A 122 -3.67 -1.08 35.87
CA ASN A 122 -4.85 -1.26 35.05
C ASN A 122 -4.43 -1.07 33.59
N TRP A 123 -4.03 -2.17 32.94
CA TRP A 123 -3.59 -2.16 31.54
C TRP A 123 -4.66 -1.57 30.62
N LEU A 124 -5.95 -1.82 30.88
CA LEU A 124 -7.03 -1.24 30.10
C LEU A 124 -6.97 0.31 30.11
N LYS A 125 -6.71 0.92 31.28
CA LYS A 125 -6.51 2.37 31.38
C LYS A 125 -5.28 2.87 30.60
N VAL A 126 -4.18 2.12 30.64
CA VAL A 126 -2.96 2.46 29.89
C VAL A 126 -3.24 2.41 28.39
N TRP A 127 -3.92 1.37 27.92
CA TRP A 127 -4.34 1.25 26.51
C TRP A 127 -5.32 2.34 26.09
N THR A 128 -6.26 2.75 26.97
CA THR A 128 -7.14 3.89 26.64
C THR A 128 -6.37 5.19 26.55
N TYR A 129 -5.41 5.46 27.45
CA TYR A 129 -4.58 6.67 27.33
C TYR A 129 -3.71 6.64 26.07
N ALA A 130 -3.12 5.48 25.73
CA ALA A 130 -2.36 5.32 24.51
C ALA A 130 -3.21 5.56 23.26
N ALA A 131 -4.44 5.02 23.22
CA ALA A 131 -5.38 5.23 22.12
C ALA A 131 -5.79 6.70 21.98
N VAL A 132 -6.07 7.39 23.08
CA VAL A 132 -6.42 8.82 23.07
C VAL A 132 -5.25 9.67 22.59
N ILE A 133 -4.03 9.42 23.09
CA ILE A 133 -2.82 10.14 22.65
C ILE A 133 -2.57 9.90 21.16
N PHE A 134 -2.68 8.65 20.70
CA PHE A 134 -2.55 8.31 19.29
C PHE A 134 -3.59 9.03 18.42
N ALA A 135 -4.86 9.04 18.84
CA ALA A 135 -5.93 9.73 18.12
C ALA A 135 -5.68 11.23 18.02
N LEU A 136 -5.22 11.87 19.10
CA LEU A 136 -4.86 13.29 19.08
C LEU A 136 -3.66 13.56 18.16
N PHE A 137 -2.65 12.70 18.20
CA PHE A 137 -1.47 12.83 17.34
C PHE A 137 -1.81 12.63 15.86
N ALA A 138 -2.59 11.59 15.53
CA ALA A 138 -3.05 11.32 14.17
C ALA A 138 -3.92 12.47 13.64
N SER A 139 -4.88 12.97 14.43
CA SER A 139 -5.67 14.14 14.07
C SER A 139 -4.81 15.39 13.89
N GLY A 140 -3.79 15.59 14.72
CA GLY A 140 -2.83 16.68 14.57
C GLY A 140 -2.06 16.59 13.26
N ILE A 141 -1.61 15.39 12.85
CA ILE A 141 -0.96 15.18 11.56
C ILE A 141 -1.93 15.45 10.40
N VAL A 142 -3.16 14.92 10.46
CA VAL A 142 -4.17 15.16 9.40
C VAL A 142 -4.47 16.64 9.27
N PHE A 143 -4.64 17.36 10.38
CA PHE A 143 -4.84 18.80 10.38
C PHE A 143 -3.63 19.54 9.78
N ALA A 144 -2.41 19.16 10.17
CA ALA A 144 -1.20 19.77 9.64
C ALA A 144 -1.04 19.54 8.13
N VAL A 145 -1.27 18.32 7.65
CA VAL A 145 -1.23 17.98 6.22
C VAL A 145 -2.34 18.70 5.45
N SER A 146 -3.53 18.84 6.03
CA SER A 146 -4.64 19.56 5.40
C SER A 146 -4.38 21.06 5.26
N TYR A 147 -3.62 21.66 6.18
CA TYR A 147 -3.38 23.12 6.17
C TYR A 147 -2.09 23.51 5.44
N TRP A 148 -1.01 22.76 5.64
CA TRP A 148 0.30 23.04 5.03
C TRP A 148 0.61 22.18 3.80
N GLY A 149 -0.21 21.18 3.49
CA GLY A 149 0.07 20.20 2.44
C GLY A 149 1.07 19.13 2.88
N LEU A 150 1.35 18.20 1.96
CA LEU A 150 2.36 17.16 2.17
C LEU A 150 3.77 17.72 1.92
N PRO A 151 4.72 17.52 2.84
CA PRO A 151 6.12 17.89 2.63
C PRO A 151 6.74 17.25 1.38
N ASP A 152 7.76 17.89 0.80
CA ASP A 152 8.42 17.40 -0.42
C ASP A 152 9.22 16.11 -0.24
N TRP A 153 9.53 15.71 0.99
CA TRP A 153 10.20 14.43 1.28
C TRP A 153 9.26 13.22 1.19
N VAL A 154 7.93 13.45 1.17
CA VAL A 154 6.96 12.36 1.09
C VAL A 154 6.88 11.89 -0.37
N PRO A 155 7.14 10.60 -0.66
CA PRO A 155 7.23 10.08 -2.02
C PRO A 155 5.85 9.83 -2.64
N VAL A 156 5.00 10.85 -2.67
CA VAL A 156 3.69 10.82 -3.33
C VAL A 156 3.86 11.45 -4.70
N SER A 157 3.52 10.69 -5.75
CA SER A 157 3.47 11.18 -7.13
C SER A 157 2.38 12.24 -7.25
N ARG A 158 2.76 13.52 -7.25
CA ARG A 158 1.84 14.62 -7.57
C ARG A 158 1.62 14.63 -9.09
N PRO A 159 0.38 14.82 -9.57
CA PRO A 159 0.15 15.01 -11.00
C PRO A 159 0.85 16.30 -11.44
N ASP A 160 1.69 16.22 -12.48
CA ASP A 160 2.37 17.39 -13.04
C ASP A 160 1.37 18.34 -13.75
N PHE A 161 0.24 17.82 -14.21
CA PHE A 161 -0.73 18.54 -15.04
C PHE A 161 -2.03 18.86 -14.31
N ALA A 162 -2.60 20.01 -14.71
CA ALA A 162 -4.02 20.31 -14.85
C ALA A 162 -4.99 19.13 -14.78
N VAL A 163 -6.11 19.23 -14.05
CA VAL A 163 -7.31 18.50 -14.49
C VAL A 163 -7.63 18.96 -15.91
N ALA A 164 -7.91 18.01 -16.81
CA ALA A 164 -8.22 18.33 -18.20
C ALA A 164 -9.47 19.23 -18.26
N GLU A 165 -9.36 20.39 -18.93
CA GLU A 165 -10.50 21.24 -19.21
C GLU A 165 -11.43 20.50 -20.19
N PRO A 166 -12.70 20.22 -19.84
CA PRO A 166 -13.57 19.35 -20.63
C PRO A 166 -13.90 19.90 -22.02
N ASP A 167 -13.88 21.23 -22.17
CA ASP A 167 -14.23 21.91 -23.42
C ASP A 167 -13.01 22.25 -24.30
N LEU A 168 -11.78 22.06 -23.81
CA LEU A 168 -10.56 22.33 -24.56
C LEU A 168 -9.77 21.03 -24.76
N GLN A 169 -9.74 20.54 -26.00
CA GLN A 169 -8.98 19.37 -26.38
C GLN A 169 -7.55 19.76 -26.78
N LEU A 170 -6.54 19.14 -26.17
CA LEU A 170 -5.16 19.21 -26.62
C LEU A 170 -4.86 18.01 -27.52
N ASP A 171 -4.36 18.30 -28.72
CA ASP A 171 -3.88 17.29 -29.66
C ASP A 171 -2.40 17.55 -29.97
N PHE A 172 -1.52 16.77 -29.32
CA PHE A 172 -0.07 16.85 -29.49
C PHE A 172 0.45 15.49 -29.98
N PRO A 173 0.42 15.25 -31.30
CA PRO A 173 0.85 13.99 -31.90
C PRO A 173 2.35 13.74 -31.68
N ILE A 174 2.69 12.51 -31.26
CA ILE A 174 4.06 12.11 -30.91
C ILE A 174 4.98 12.13 -32.13
N ASP A 175 4.45 11.79 -33.31
CA ASP A 175 5.16 11.78 -34.59
C ASP A 175 5.59 13.17 -35.07
N GLN A 176 4.93 14.24 -34.60
CA GLN A 176 5.29 15.62 -34.93
C GLN A 176 6.25 16.24 -33.91
N GLN A 177 6.58 15.52 -32.84
CA GLN A 177 7.51 15.96 -31.81
C GLN A 177 8.89 15.38 -32.11
N ALA A 178 9.83 16.27 -32.40
CA ALA A 178 11.18 15.86 -32.76
C ALA A 178 12.19 16.46 -31.80
N LYS A 179 13.04 15.57 -31.25
CA LYS A 179 14.30 15.99 -30.65
C LYS A 179 15.34 16.05 -31.74
N ARG A 180 15.82 17.24 -32.10
CA ARG A 180 16.87 17.43 -33.11
C ARG A 180 18.12 17.99 -32.46
N GLN A 181 19.27 17.70 -33.04
CA GLN A 181 20.52 18.34 -32.65
C GLN A 181 20.96 19.25 -33.79
N ILE A 182 20.99 20.57 -33.55
CA ILE A 182 21.46 21.56 -34.52
C ILE A 182 22.67 22.25 -33.93
N ALA A 183 23.79 22.25 -34.66
CA ALA A 183 25.04 22.89 -34.24
C ALA A 183 25.53 22.47 -32.83
N GLY A 184 25.29 21.22 -32.44
CA GLY A 184 25.71 20.66 -31.15
C GLY A 184 24.73 20.87 -29.99
N ILE A 185 23.69 21.70 -30.15
CA ILE A 185 22.66 21.97 -29.13
C ILE A 185 21.46 21.04 -29.37
N GLU A 186 20.96 20.42 -28.31
CA GLU A 186 19.72 19.63 -28.37
C GLU A 186 18.52 20.56 -28.32
N ILE A 187 17.71 20.53 -29.36
CA ILE A 187 16.45 21.25 -29.44
C ILE A 187 15.27 20.29 -29.38
N PHE A 188 14.18 20.75 -28.79
CA PHE A 188 12.93 20.02 -28.75
C PHE A 188 11.84 20.84 -29.45
N GLU A 189 11.34 20.33 -30.57
CA GLU A 189 10.26 20.93 -31.35
C GLU A 189 8.93 20.39 -30.84
N VAL A 190 8.05 21.29 -30.39
CA VAL A 190 6.70 21.00 -29.94
C VAL A 190 5.71 21.50 -30.97
N ASN A 191 4.95 20.56 -31.54
CA ASN A 191 3.88 20.84 -32.49
C ASN A 191 2.59 20.21 -31.97
N GLY A 192 1.51 20.98 -31.98
CA GLY A 192 0.18 20.48 -31.62
C GLY A 192 -0.91 21.50 -31.89
N THR A 193 -2.14 21.09 -31.63
CA THR A 193 -3.32 21.96 -31.77
C THR A 193 -4.16 21.92 -30.51
N ILE A 194 -4.76 23.07 -30.19
CA ILE A 194 -5.74 23.21 -29.12
C ILE A 194 -7.06 23.50 -29.80
N THR A 195 -8.07 22.67 -29.55
CA THR A 195 -9.40 22.84 -30.16
C THR A 195 -10.44 23.03 -29.06
N ASN A 196 -11.23 24.10 -29.17
CA ASN A 196 -12.41 24.26 -28.32
C ASN A 196 -13.55 23.42 -28.88
N ILE A 197 -13.87 22.32 -28.20
CA ILE A 197 -14.97 21.41 -28.56
C ILE A 197 -16.30 21.82 -27.92
N GLY A 198 -16.29 22.81 -27.02
CA GLY A 198 -17.47 23.33 -26.36
C GLY A 198 -18.30 24.29 -27.22
N SER A 199 -19.47 24.68 -26.69
CA SER A 199 -20.38 25.65 -27.31
C SER A 199 -20.15 27.10 -26.89
N THR A 200 -19.24 27.33 -25.94
CA THR A 200 -18.92 28.64 -25.36
C THR A 200 -17.49 29.05 -25.67
N ALA A 201 -17.18 30.35 -25.60
CA ALA A 201 -15.80 30.80 -25.69
C ALA A 201 -15.07 30.49 -24.37
N HIS A 202 -13.93 29.79 -24.45
CA HIS A 202 -13.13 29.44 -23.28
C HIS A 202 -11.78 30.15 -23.30
N THR A 203 -11.31 30.56 -22.13
CA THR A 203 -9.96 31.08 -21.95
C THR A 203 -8.98 29.91 -21.94
N VAL A 204 -7.93 30.00 -22.77
CA VAL A 204 -6.92 28.94 -22.91
C VAL A 204 -5.87 29.08 -21.80
N PRO A 205 -5.73 28.10 -20.88
CA PRO A 205 -4.69 28.13 -19.87
C PRO A 205 -3.29 27.95 -20.48
N PRO A 206 -2.22 28.33 -19.75
CA PRO A 206 -0.86 27.96 -20.13
C PRO A 206 -0.69 26.44 -20.19
N ILE A 207 0.05 25.96 -21.17
CA ILE A 207 0.37 24.53 -21.31
C ILE A 207 1.71 24.27 -20.63
N LEU A 208 1.81 23.14 -19.92
CA LEU A 208 3.05 22.62 -19.39
C LEU A 208 3.53 21.47 -20.29
N VAL A 209 4.80 21.54 -20.68
CA VAL A 209 5.51 20.45 -21.36
C VAL A 209 6.39 19.77 -20.33
N VAL A 210 6.23 18.46 -20.15
CA VAL A 210 7.04 17.65 -19.24
C VAL A 210 7.78 16.59 -20.04
N LEU A 211 9.10 16.58 -19.93
CA LEU A 211 9.93 15.52 -20.50
C LEU A 211 10.23 14.48 -19.42
N ARG A 212 9.96 13.22 -19.74
CA ARG A 212 10.22 12.08 -18.85
C ARG A 212 11.38 11.22 -19.33
N ASP A 213 12.10 10.65 -18.37
CA ASP A 213 13.08 9.60 -18.64
C ASP A 213 12.42 8.23 -18.90
N ALA A 214 13.22 7.20 -19.19
CA ALA A 214 12.74 5.83 -19.38
C ALA A 214 12.05 5.22 -18.14
N ARG A 215 12.20 5.84 -16.95
CA ARG A 215 11.58 5.41 -15.70
C ARG A 215 10.32 6.24 -15.37
N GLY A 216 9.86 7.09 -16.29
CA GLY A 216 8.70 7.95 -16.09
C GLY A 216 8.94 9.14 -15.17
N ARG A 217 10.19 9.45 -14.80
CA ARG A 217 10.51 10.59 -13.92
C ARG A 217 10.58 11.88 -14.74
N ASN A 218 9.97 12.95 -14.23
CA ASN A 218 10.11 14.30 -14.78
C ASN A 218 11.59 14.74 -14.67
N VAL A 219 12.23 14.99 -15.81
CA VAL A 219 13.62 15.48 -15.89
C VAL A 219 13.71 16.92 -16.39
N TRP A 220 12.64 17.46 -16.96
CA TRP A 220 12.58 18.81 -17.48
C TRP A 220 11.13 19.23 -17.67
N SER A 221 10.82 20.48 -17.33
CA SER A 221 9.49 21.06 -17.49
C SER A 221 9.58 22.49 -18.00
N LYS A 222 8.72 22.86 -18.95
CA LYS A 222 8.63 24.24 -19.47
C LYS A 222 7.20 24.61 -19.81
N GLU A 223 6.87 25.86 -19.54
CA GLU A 223 5.54 26.42 -19.84
C GLU A 223 5.49 27.09 -21.22
N ILE A 224 4.34 26.94 -21.87
CA ILE A 224 4.00 27.55 -23.16
C ILE A 224 2.80 28.47 -22.94
N MET A 225 2.95 29.74 -23.30
CA MET A 225 1.83 30.66 -23.38
C MET A 225 1.15 30.53 -24.75
N PRO A 226 -0.17 30.29 -24.81
CA PRO A 226 -0.89 30.24 -26.07
C PRO A 226 -0.91 31.62 -26.73
N ALA A 227 -0.78 31.67 -28.06
CA ALA A 227 -0.78 32.94 -28.81
C ALA A 227 -2.11 33.69 -28.71
N LYS A 228 -3.22 32.97 -28.50
CA LYS A 228 -4.55 33.52 -28.28
C LYS A 228 -5.08 33.05 -26.92
N ALA A 229 -5.45 33.99 -26.07
CA ALA A 229 -5.92 33.71 -24.72
C ALA A 229 -7.38 33.21 -24.66
N SER A 230 -8.17 33.34 -25.73
CA SER A 230 -9.58 32.94 -25.78
C SER A 230 -9.92 32.34 -27.13
N LEU A 231 -10.53 31.15 -27.13
CA LEU A 231 -10.98 30.44 -28.32
C LEU A 231 -12.50 30.40 -28.37
N GLY A 232 -13.07 30.78 -29.51
CA GLY A 232 -14.49 30.60 -29.78
C GLY A 232 -14.86 29.12 -29.93
N PRO A 233 -16.16 28.80 -29.96
CA PRO A 233 -16.65 27.43 -30.18
C PRO A 233 -16.13 26.86 -31.51
N GLY A 234 -15.51 25.68 -31.49
CA GLY A 234 -14.91 25.04 -32.67
C GLY A 234 -13.62 25.69 -33.19
N GLU A 235 -13.13 26.75 -32.55
CA GLU A 235 -11.89 27.41 -32.95
C GLU A 235 -10.69 26.54 -32.54
N SER A 236 -9.73 26.41 -33.45
CA SER A 236 -8.46 25.70 -33.21
C SER A 236 -7.28 26.66 -33.25
N LEU A 237 -6.33 26.44 -32.33
CA LEU A 237 -5.07 27.19 -32.24
C LEU A 237 -3.91 26.23 -32.47
N ASN A 238 -3.03 26.56 -33.43
CA ASN A 238 -1.80 25.83 -33.65
C ASN A 238 -0.72 26.33 -32.67
N VAL A 239 -0.05 25.38 -32.01
CA VAL A 239 1.06 25.63 -31.10
C VAL A 239 2.32 25.04 -31.73
N ASN A 240 3.23 25.91 -32.16
CA ASN A 240 4.56 25.55 -32.63
C ASN A 240 5.60 26.30 -31.81
N GLN A 241 6.35 25.57 -30.97
CA GLN A 241 7.44 26.14 -30.18
C GLN A 241 8.69 25.26 -30.27
N VAL A 242 9.85 25.91 -30.23
CA VAL A 242 11.15 25.24 -30.24
C VAL A 242 11.89 25.63 -28.96
N PHE A 243 12.28 24.62 -28.19
CA PHE A 243 13.06 24.81 -26.98
C PHE A 243 14.53 24.48 -27.22
N THR A 244 15.41 25.41 -26.88
CA THR A 244 16.86 25.31 -26.98
C THR A 244 17.56 25.25 -25.61
N ASP A 245 16.82 25.49 -24.53
CA ASP A 245 17.34 25.62 -23.17
C ASP A 245 17.30 24.28 -22.43
N GLN A 246 18.49 23.76 -22.12
CA GLN A 246 18.72 22.68 -21.15
C GLN A 246 17.90 21.40 -21.35
N VAL A 247 17.59 21.01 -22.59
CA VAL A 247 16.88 19.75 -22.87
C VAL A 247 17.79 18.55 -22.51
N PRO A 248 17.44 17.71 -21.51
CA PRO A 248 18.32 16.62 -21.07
C PRO A 248 18.35 15.47 -22.07
N ARG A 249 19.52 14.85 -22.27
CA ARG A 249 19.69 13.63 -23.08
C ARG A 249 18.86 12.43 -22.61
N ALA A 250 18.61 12.37 -21.30
CA ALA A 250 17.85 11.29 -20.68
C ALA A 250 16.35 11.30 -21.03
N ALA A 251 15.82 12.41 -21.55
CA ALA A 251 14.43 12.51 -21.97
C ALA A 251 14.12 11.55 -23.12
N ARG A 252 13.09 10.71 -22.92
CA ARG A 252 12.60 9.72 -23.89
C ARG A 252 11.18 10.01 -24.35
N MET A 253 10.35 10.54 -23.46
CA MET A 253 8.93 10.78 -23.71
C MET A 253 8.60 12.22 -23.37
N ALA A 254 7.67 12.80 -24.14
CA ALA A 254 7.14 14.13 -23.88
C ALA A 254 5.65 14.02 -23.59
N GLU A 255 5.22 14.69 -22.53
CA GLU A 255 3.82 14.79 -22.13
C GLU A 255 3.41 16.26 -22.10
N PHE A 256 2.14 16.49 -22.44
CA PHE A 256 1.55 17.81 -22.55
C PHE A 256 0.28 17.84 -21.72
N GLY A 257 0.08 18.93 -21.00
CA GLY A 257 -1.14 19.15 -20.26
C GLY A 257 -1.24 20.58 -19.78
N TRP A 258 -2.35 20.93 -19.15
CA TRP A 258 -2.52 22.27 -18.61
C TRP A 258 -1.60 22.49 -17.41
N LYS A 259 -1.10 23.72 -17.25
CA LYS A 259 -0.38 24.11 -16.03
C LYS A 259 -1.38 24.25 -14.88
N GLN A 260 -1.06 23.66 -13.72
CA GLN A 260 -1.79 23.88 -12.46
C GLN A 260 -1.71 25.37 -12.08
N GLN A 261 -2.85 25.99 -11.79
CA GLN A 261 -2.95 27.40 -11.35
C GLN A 261 -2.66 27.56 -9.86
#